data_AF-A0ABD0KWA7-F1
#
_entry.id   AF-A0ABD0KWA7-F1
#
_cell.length_a   1.000
_cell.length_b   1.000
_cell.length_c   1.000
_cell.angle_alpha   90.00
_cell.angle_beta   90.00
_cell.angle_gamma   90.00
#
_symmetry.space_group_name_H-M   'P 1'
#
loop_
_entity.id
_entity.type
_entity.pdbx_description
1 polymer ?
#
loop_
_entity_poly.entity_id
_entity_poly.type
_entity_poly.pdbx_seq_one_letter_code
_entity_poly.pdbx_strand_id
1 'polypeptide(L)'
;MYEHILEKERQVFWIYGNVTSAGYPLTHIDTISPTGEINPDSALNLIVYREEEGHLNMMDGLIVDLLQEKWKTFARYRFYRRFVAFILYFIIFVTAFALRPGHDLCAFQNDTSSLSGCSQTGPNRTIDPCYLLQPYRHADIACVVLGAVIYLFLAMKEIYHQGFNIFFTTLMGAPAKALLLLSCLFVLSMLPGRALCAHEYEDVMGVLAILCTAPYFLFFCRGFRIVGPFVVMIYKMIKGDLLRFFIIYAVFVIGFSQAMFIVFKGVSGSPFEHATESIMSMFIMSLGQFADFYDDFVSTGHPTMGKVILPFGC
;
A
#
# COMPACT_ATOMS: atom_id res chain seq x y z
N MET A 1 -40.09 3.09 -6.87
CA MET A 1 -40.02 3.35 -8.34
C MET A 1 -39.19 2.27 -9.03
N TYR A 2 -37.95 2.02 -8.60
CA TYR A 2 -37.09 0.95 -9.15
C TYR A 2 -37.76 -0.43 -9.19
N GLU A 3 -38.29 -0.91 -8.06
CA GLU A 3 -38.98 -2.21 -7.99
C GLU A 3 -40.20 -2.29 -8.92
N HIS A 4 -40.91 -1.17 -9.09
CA HIS A 4 -42.07 -1.12 -9.99
C HIS A 4 -41.66 -1.27 -11.46
N ILE A 5 -40.51 -0.70 -11.85
CA ILE A 5 -39.95 -0.87 -13.19
C ILE A 5 -39.54 -2.33 -13.39
N LEU A 6 -38.85 -2.93 -12.42
CA LEU A 6 -38.47 -4.35 -12.47
C LEU A 6 -39.68 -5.27 -12.59
N GLU A 7 -40.76 -4.99 -11.86
CA GLU A 7 -41.98 -5.79 -11.89
C GLU A 7 -42.71 -5.68 -13.24
N LYS A 8 -42.63 -4.52 -13.90
CA LYS A 8 -43.17 -4.29 -15.25
C LYS A 8 -42.36 -4.96 -16.36
N GLU A 9 -41.03 -5.00 -16.22
CA GLU A 9 -40.13 -5.62 -17.20
C GLU A 9 -40.01 -7.14 -17.05
N ARG A 10 -40.43 -7.68 -15.92
CA ARG A 10 -40.36 -9.12 -15.61
C ARG A 10 -41.28 -9.95 -16.49
N GLN A 11 -40.76 -11.04 -17.04
CA GLN A 11 -41.52 -12.06 -17.74
C GLN A 11 -41.83 -13.24 -16.81
N VAL A 12 -43.11 -13.48 -16.51
CA VAL A 12 -43.51 -14.61 -15.66
C VAL A 12 -43.63 -15.88 -16.50
N PHE A 13 -42.91 -16.94 -16.12
CA PHE A 13 -42.96 -18.24 -16.79
C PHE A 13 -44.10 -19.10 -16.25
N TRP A 14 -44.24 -19.18 -14.92
CA TRP A 14 -45.31 -19.92 -14.28
C TRP A 14 -45.56 -19.42 -12.84
N ILE A 15 -46.77 -19.69 -12.35
CA ILE A 15 -47.22 -19.39 -10.99
C ILE A 15 -47.88 -20.65 -10.45
N TYR A 16 -47.44 -21.12 -9.28
CA TYR A 16 -48.06 -22.23 -8.57
C TYR A 16 -48.30 -21.85 -7.11
N GLY A 17 -49.55 -21.55 -6.77
CA GLY A 17 -49.92 -21.05 -5.44
C GLY A 17 -49.11 -19.80 -5.08
N ASN A 18 -48.30 -19.90 -4.03
CA ASN A 18 -47.45 -18.80 -3.53
C ASN A 18 -46.06 -18.73 -4.19
N VAL A 19 -45.74 -19.62 -5.14
CA VAL A 19 -44.44 -19.66 -5.82
C VAL A 19 -44.59 -19.09 -7.22
N THR A 20 -43.76 -18.10 -7.56
CA THR A 20 -43.70 -17.50 -8.89
C THR A 20 -42.32 -17.71 -9.48
N SER A 21 -42.26 -18.20 -10.72
CA SER A 21 -41.01 -18.28 -11.49
C SER A 21 -41.06 -17.26 -12.61
N ALA A 22 -40.11 -16.34 -12.59
CA ALA A 22 -40.09 -15.23 -13.51
C ALA A 22 -38.65 -14.86 -13.91
N GLY A 23 -38.48 -14.48 -15.17
CA GLY A 23 -37.22 -14.00 -15.73
C GLY A 23 -37.19 -12.48 -15.79
N TYR A 24 -36.02 -11.91 -15.53
CA TYR A 24 -35.76 -10.48 -15.65
C TYR A 24 -34.77 -10.23 -16.80
N PRO A 25 -35.02 -9.28 -17.71
CA PRO A 25 -34.07 -8.93 -18.76
C PRO A 25 -32.83 -8.28 -18.15
N LEU A 26 -31.63 -8.72 -18.57
CA LEU A 26 -30.35 -8.26 -18.01
C LEU A 26 -29.67 -7.14 -18.81
N THR A 27 -30.26 -6.70 -19.92
CA THR A 27 -29.62 -5.82 -20.91
C THR A 27 -29.15 -4.47 -20.35
N HIS A 28 -29.93 -3.87 -19.44
CA HIS A 28 -29.58 -2.58 -18.80
C HIS A 28 -29.11 -2.73 -17.36
N ILE A 29 -29.18 -3.96 -16.81
CA ILE A 29 -28.82 -4.27 -15.44
C ILE A 29 -27.34 -4.68 -15.37
N ASP A 30 -26.88 -5.52 -16.30
CA ASP A 30 -25.50 -6.00 -16.32
C ASP A 30 -24.52 -4.96 -16.88
N THR A 31 -23.31 -4.95 -16.33
CA THR A 31 -22.13 -4.21 -16.79
C THR A 31 -21.64 -4.59 -18.18
N ILE A 32 -21.99 -5.78 -18.67
CA ILE A 32 -21.56 -6.29 -19.97
C ILE A 32 -22.75 -6.24 -20.93
N SER A 33 -22.59 -5.55 -22.05
CA SER A 33 -23.59 -5.51 -23.12
C SER A 33 -23.68 -6.86 -23.84
N PRO A 34 -24.76 -7.13 -24.59
CA PRO A 34 -24.85 -8.33 -25.43
C PRO A 34 -23.72 -8.44 -26.47
N THR A 35 -23.07 -7.31 -26.81
CA THR A 35 -21.93 -7.23 -27.71
C THR A 35 -20.59 -7.53 -27.04
N GLY A 36 -20.57 -7.72 -25.70
CA GLY A 36 -19.37 -8.02 -24.92
C GLY A 36 -18.58 -6.78 -24.48
N GLU A 37 -19.08 -5.59 -24.74
CA GLU A 37 -18.47 -4.32 -24.33
C GLU A 37 -18.89 -3.95 -22.90
N ILE A 38 -18.05 -3.19 -22.21
CA ILE A 38 -18.34 -2.69 -20.87
C ILE A 38 -19.25 -1.47 -21.00
N ASN A 39 -20.47 -1.56 -20.47
CA ASN A 39 -21.43 -0.46 -20.45
C ASN A 39 -21.30 0.34 -19.13
N PRO A 40 -20.72 1.56 -19.15
CA PRO A 40 -20.58 2.38 -17.96
C PRO A 40 -21.93 2.89 -17.43
N ASP A 41 -22.97 2.92 -18.27
CA ASP A 41 -24.31 3.40 -17.92
C ASP A 41 -25.24 2.28 -17.42
N SER A 42 -24.70 1.07 -17.20
CA SER A 42 -25.45 -0.04 -16.61
C SER A 42 -25.89 0.27 -15.18
N ALA A 43 -27.07 -0.23 -14.80
CA ALA A 43 -27.61 -0.03 -13.45
C ALA A 43 -26.62 -0.52 -12.38
N LEU A 44 -25.99 -1.68 -12.58
CA LEU A 44 -25.01 -2.21 -11.63
C LEU A 44 -23.77 -1.33 -11.48
N ASN A 45 -23.25 -0.75 -12.57
CA ASN A 45 -22.11 0.15 -12.50
C ASN A 45 -22.47 1.45 -11.78
N LEU A 46 -23.63 2.03 -12.10
CA LEU A 46 -24.12 3.26 -11.48
C LEU A 46 -24.39 3.08 -9.98
N ILE A 47 -25.03 1.98 -9.57
CA ILE A 47 -25.32 1.69 -8.16
C ILE A 47 -24.03 1.53 -7.34
N VAL A 48 -22.97 0.93 -7.92
CA VAL A 48 -21.72 0.65 -7.20
C VAL A 48 -20.81 1.89 -7.08
N TYR A 49 -20.75 2.73 -8.12
CA TYR A 49 -19.83 3.87 -8.16
C TYR A 49 -20.46 5.21 -7.77
N ARG A 50 -21.78 5.33 -7.73
CA ARG A 50 -22.47 6.58 -7.34
C ARG A 50 -22.61 6.66 -5.82
N GLU A 51 -22.23 7.82 -5.26
CA GLU A 51 -22.17 8.04 -3.80
C GLU A 51 -23.51 8.46 -3.15
N GLU A 52 -24.64 8.38 -3.86
CA GLU A 52 -25.96 8.84 -3.34
C GLU A 52 -26.58 7.83 -2.37
N GLU A 53 -27.01 8.24 -1.17
CA GLU A 53 -27.52 7.34 -0.10
C GLU A 53 -28.66 6.39 -0.54
N GLY A 54 -29.44 6.76 -1.56
CA GLY A 54 -30.52 5.94 -2.11
C GLY A 54 -30.07 4.67 -2.86
N HIS A 55 -28.79 4.53 -3.20
CA HIS A 55 -28.27 3.36 -3.95
C HIS A 55 -28.36 2.06 -3.15
N LEU A 56 -28.27 2.11 -1.82
CA LEU A 56 -28.33 0.93 -0.96
C LEU A 56 -29.69 0.25 -1.03
N ASN A 57 -30.77 1.03 -1.09
CA ASN A 57 -32.14 0.52 -1.25
C ASN A 57 -32.38 -0.07 -2.65
N MET A 58 -31.55 0.25 -3.64
CA MET A 58 -31.59 -0.37 -4.97
C MET A 58 -30.76 -1.67 -5.03
N MET A 59 -29.98 -1.95 -3.98
CA MET A 59 -29.14 -3.14 -3.90
C MET A 59 -29.90 -4.37 -3.42
N ASP A 60 -31.19 -4.26 -3.10
CA ASP A 60 -32.04 -5.35 -2.62
C ASP A 60 -32.65 -6.21 -3.74
N GLY A 61 -33.00 -7.46 -3.41
CA GLY A 61 -33.69 -8.39 -4.31
C GLY A 61 -32.82 -8.89 -5.46
N LEU A 62 -33.23 -8.58 -6.70
CA LEU A 62 -32.64 -9.11 -7.93
C LEU A 62 -31.12 -8.86 -8.04
N ILE A 63 -30.65 -7.68 -7.60
CA ILE A 63 -29.23 -7.33 -7.69
C ILE A 63 -28.38 -8.19 -6.75
N VAL A 64 -28.86 -8.48 -5.52
CA VAL A 64 -28.17 -9.39 -4.58
C VAL A 64 -28.06 -10.78 -5.18
N ASP A 65 -29.17 -11.31 -5.69
CA ASP A 65 -29.22 -12.66 -6.25
C ASP A 65 -28.28 -12.79 -7.46
N LEU A 66 -28.31 -11.81 -8.35
CA LEU A 66 -27.41 -11.74 -9.51
C LEU A 66 -25.93 -11.66 -9.09
N LEU A 67 -25.59 -10.83 -8.10
CA LEU A 67 -24.22 -10.72 -7.59
C LEU A 67 -23.77 -12.01 -6.91
N GLN A 68 -24.66 -12.68 -6.17
CA GLN A 68 -24.38 -13.94 -5.50
C GLN A 68 -24.10 -15.06 -6.50
N GLU A 69 -24.88 -15.16 -7.57
CA GLU A 69 -24.66 -16.17 -8.63
C GLU A 69 -23.40 -15.86 -9.46
N LYS A 70 -23.10 -14.60 -9.75
CA LYS A 70 -21.81 -14.19 -10.34
C LYS A 70 -20.62 -14.52 -9.45
N TRP A 71 -20.78 -14.31 -8.14
CA TRP A 71 -19.74 -14.62 -7.17
C TRP A 71 -19.45 -16.12 -7.13
N LYS A 72 -20.49 -16.96 -7.01
CA LYS A 72 -20.36 -18.42 -6.98
C LYS A 72 -19.74 -18.96 -8.28
N THR A 73 -20.21 -18.48 -9.43
CA THR A 73 -19.85 -19.06 -10.74
C THR A 73 -18.48 -18.60 -11.23
N PHE A 74 -18.16 -17.30 -11.12
CA PHE A 74 -16.97 -16.73 -11.76
C PHE A 74 -15.99 -16.08 -10.80
N ALA A 75 -16.49 -15.24 -9.88
CA ALA A 75 -15.61 -14.36 -9.12
C ALA A 75 -14.85 -15.09 -8.02
N ARG A 76 -15.48 -16.04 -7.32
CA ARG A 76 -14.88 -16.75 -6.17
C ARG A 76 -13.59 -17.46 -6.56
N TYR A 77 -13.61 -18.27 -7.62
CA TYR A 77 -12.41 -19.00 -8.06
C TYR A 77 -11.30 -18.04 -8.49
N ARG A 78 -11.62 -17.01 -9.28
CA ARG A 78 -10.65 -16.01 -9.74
C ARG A 78 -10.06 -15.20 -8.58
N PHE A 79 -10.88 -14.85 -7.59
CA PHE A 79 -10.48 -14.12 -6.39
C PHE A 79 -9.50 -14.94 -5.56
N TYR A 80 -9.84 -16.18 -5.20
CA TYR A 80 -8.96 -17.04 -4.41
C TYR A 80 -7.65 -17.37 -5.14
N ARG A 81 -7.70 -17.60 -6.45
CA ARG A 81 -6.48 -17.82 -7.25
C ARG A 81 -5.54 -16.61 -7.21
N ARG A 82 -6.08 -15.39 -7.33
CA ARG A 82 -5.29 -14.15 -7.20
C ARG A 82 -4.77 -13.94 -5.77
N PHE A 83 -5.57 -14.26 -4.77
CA PHE A 83 -5.18 -14.15 -3.37
C PHE A 83 -4.02 -15.08 -3.02
N VAL A 84 -4.10 -16.35 -3.42
CA VAL A 84 -3.01 -17.32 -3.21
C VAL A 84 -1.75 -16.92 -3.98
N ALA A 85 -1.88 -16.50 -5.23
CA ALA A 85 -0.73 -16.02 -6.02
C ALA A 85 -0.05 -14.81 -5.36
N PHE A 86 -0.83 -13.88 -4.79
CA PHE A 86 -0.30 -12.74 -4.06
C PHE A 86 0.40 -13.14 -2.76
N ILE A 87 -0.17 -14.05 -1.96
CA ILE A 87 0.48 -14.57 -0.75
C ILE A 87 1.83 -15.22 -1.09
N LEU A 88 1.86 -16.06 -2.12
CA LEU A 88 3.10 -16.70 -2.57
C LEU A 88 4.13 -15.66 -3.02
N TYR A 89 3.72 -14.68 -3.83
CA TYR A 89 4.59 -13.57 -4.24
C TYR A 89 5.13 -12.81 -3.03
N PHE A 90 4.28 -12.48 -2.05
CA PHE A 90 4.69 -11.74 -0.85
C PHE A 90 5.66 -12.54 0.01
N ILE A 91 5.45 -13.84 0.20
CA ILE A 91 6.37 -14.70 0.94
C ILE A 91 7.73 -14.72 0.24
N ILE A 92 7.76 -14.99 -1.08
CA ILE A 92 9.00 -15.00 -1.88
C ILE A 92 9.71 -13.65 -1.76
N PHE A 93 8.97 -12.55 -1.84
CA PHE A 93 9.52 -11.21 -1.73
C PHE A 93 10.13 -10.94 -0.36
N VAL A 94 9.43 -11.26 0.73
CA VAL A 94 9.96 -11.11 2.10
C VAL A 94 11.17 -12.02 2.32
N THR A 95 11.14 -13.27 1.85
CA THR A 95 12.28 -14.18 1.99
C THR A 95 13.50 -13.70 1.21
N ALA A 96 13.31 -13.18 -0.01
CA ALA A 96 14.41 -12.66 -0.83
C ALA A 96 15.09 -11.46 -0.15
N PHE A 97 14.30 -10.60 0.52
CA PHE A 97 14.84 -9.48 1.29
C PHE A 97 15.46 -9.89 2.62
N ALA A 98 14.88 -10.87 3.32
CA ALA A 98 15.42 -11.36 4.59
C ALA A 98 16.72 -12.14 4.42
N LEU A 99 16.87 -12.90 3.31
CA LEU A 99 18.06 -13.65 2.98
C LEU A 99 19.13 -12.79 2.28
N ARG A 100 18.88 -11.50 2.07
CA ARG A 100 19.83 -10.58 1.48
C ARG A 100 21.02 -10.41 2.43
N PRO A 101 22.26 -10.64 1.97
CA PRO A 101 23.42 -10.37 2.80
C PRO A 101 23.50 -8.87 3.07
N GLY A 102 23.51 -8.51 4.36
CA GLY A 102 23.78 -7.14 4.77
C GLY A 102 25.22 -6.75 4.45
N HIS A 103 25.46 -5.45 4.38
CA HIS A 103 26.79 -4.88 4.18
C HIS A 103 27.77 -5.21 5.33
N ASP A 104 27.27 -5.72 6.47
CA ASP A 104 28.08 -6.12 7.62
C ASP A 104 28.84 -7.44 7.37
N LEU A 105 30.09 -7.27 6.95
CA LEU A 105 31.12 -8.28 6.63
C LEU A 105 31.65 -9.10 7.84
N CYS A 106 30.82 -9.45 8.82
CA CYS A 106 31.23 -10.32 9.94
C CYS A 106 30.49 -11.67 10.03
N ALA A 107 29.54 -11.96 9.13
CA ALA A 107 28.69 -13.15 9.23
C ALA A 107 28.98 -14.22 8.15
N PHE A 108 30.21 -14.73 8.07
CA PHE A 108 30.46 -16.10 7.58
C PHE A 108 31.83 -16.62 8.01
N GLN A 109 31.97 -17.01 9.29
CA GLN A 109 33.09 -17.82 9.76
C GLN A 109 32.56 -19.20 10.15
N ASN A 110 32.37 -20.08 9.18
CA ASN A 110 32.47 -21.51 9.43
C ASN A 110 33.92 -21.90 9.13
N ASP A 111 34.79 -21.70 10.11
CA ASP A 111 35.74 -22.73 10.54
C ASP A 111 36.56 -22.22 11.73
N THR A 112 36.47 -23.05 12.78
CA THR A 112 37.27 -23.19 14.00
C THR A 112 38.32 -22.13 14.40
N SER A 113 38.22 -21.75 15.68
CA SER A 113 39.26 -21.19 16.57
C SER A 113 39.58 -19.69 16.45
N SER A 114 38.77 -18.88 17.14
CA SER A 114 39.16 -18.02 18.26
C SER A 114 38.17 -16.86 18.38
N LEU A 115 37.75 -16.59 19.61
CA LEU A 115 36.90 -15.45 19.97
C LEU A 115 37.70 -14.16 19.77
N SER A 116 37.68 -13.61 18.56
CA SER A 116 38.07 -12.22 18.31
C SER A 116 36.85 -11.47 17.81
N GLY A 117 36.34 -10.53 18.62
CA GLY A 117 35.41 -9.52 18.13
C GLY A 117 36.01 -8.83 16.91
N CYS A 118 35.16 -8.47 15.93
CA CYS A 118 35.59 -7.79 14.73
C CYS A 118 36.32 -6.48 15.10
N SER A 119 37.65 -6.51 15.09
CA SER A 119 38.49 -5.32 15.21
C SER A 119 38.63 -4.72 13.82
N GLN A 120 38.11 -3.50 13.64
CA GLN A 120 38.14 -2.72 12.39
C GLN A 120 39.55 -2.22 12.00
N THR A 121 40.60 -2.95 12.32
CA THR A 121 41.99 -2.51 12.12
C THR A 121 42.73 -3.50 11.24
N GLY A 122 42.42 -3.48 9.94
CA GLY A 122 43.22 -4.13 8.89
C GLY A 122 43.29 -3.20 7.67
N PRO A 123 44.48 -2.81 7.20
CA PRO A 123 44.60 -1.93 6.05
C PRO A 123 44.34 -2.74 4.77
N ASN A 124 43.50 -2.19 3.89
CA ASN A 124 43.23 -2.71 2.54
C ASN A 124 42.40 -3.99 2.44
N ARG A 125 41.12 -3.92 2.85
CA ARG A 125 40.07 -4.69 2.16
C ARG A 125 39.28 -3.73 1.27
N THR A 126 39.57 -3.75 -0.03
CA THR A 126 38.69 -3.13 -1.03
C THR A 126 37.43 -3.98 -1.10
N ILE A 127 36.36 -3.51 -0.48
CA ILE A 127 35.04 -4.13 -0.58
C ILE A 127 34.57 -3.95 -2.01
N ASP A 128 34.29 -5.05 -2.71
CA ASP A 128 33.75 -4.98 -4.06
C ASP A 128 32.37 -4.28 -4.00
N PRO A 129 32.20 -3.10 -4.62
CA PRO A 129 30.93 -2.37 -4.60
C PRO A 129 29.80 -3.15 -5.28
N CYS A 130 30.15 -4.19 -6.03
CA CYS A 130 29.25 -5.06 -6.77
C CYS A 130 29.07 -6.46 -6.13
N TYR A 131 29.23 -6.62 -4.80
CA TYR A 131 29.08 -7.93 -4.14
C TYR A 131 27.71 -8.61 -4.38
N LEU A 132 26.67 -7.82 -4.70
CA LEU A 132 25.32 -8.29 -5.03
C LEU A 132 25.21 -8.95 -6.42
N LEU A 133 26.25 -8.91 -7.27
CA LEU A 133 26.28 -9.56 -8.59
C LEU A 133 26.66 -11.05 -8.54
N GLN A 134 26.93 -11.62 -7.37
CA GLN A 134 27.43 -13.00 -7.24
C GLN A 134 26.42 -14.04 -7.75
N PRO A 135 26.83 -14.97 -8.65
CA PRO A 135 25.93 -15.81 -9.44
C PRO A 135 25.05 -16.77 -8.62
N TYR A 136 25.51 -17.18 -7.43
CA TYR A 136 24.87 -18.21 -6.61
C TYR A 136 23.59 -17.75 -5.88
N ARG A 137 23.30 -16.44 -5.82
CA ARG A 137 22.19 -15.87 -5.03
C ARG A 137 21.12 -15.17 -5.87
N HIS A 138 21.20 -15.28 -7.20
CA HIS A 138 20.26 -14.60 -8.12
C HIS A 138 18.88 -15.26 -8.21
N ALA A 139 18.74 -16.52 -7.77
CA ALA A 139 17.49 -17.26 -7.92
C ALA A 139 16.30 -16.56 -7.23
N ASP A 140 16.47 -16.14 -5.97
CA ASP A 140 15.39 -15.53 -5.19
C ASP A 140 14.96 -14.17 -5.77
N ILE A 141 15.94 -13.33 -6.14
CA ILE A 141 15.65 -12.02 -6.75
C ILE A 141 15.06 -12.20 -8.15
N ALA A 142 15.54 -13.16 -8.94
CA ALA A 142 14.98 -13.45 -10.26
C ALA A 142 13.51 -13.87 -10.15
N CYS A 143 13.13 -14.66 -9.13
CA CYS A 143 11.73 -15.00 -8.87
C CYS A 143 10.88 -13.76 -8.54
N VAL A 144 11.38 -12.83 -7.74
CA VAL A 144 10.68 -11.57 -7.41
C VAL A 144 10.50 -10.69 -8.65
N VAL A 145 11.57 -10.48 -9.41
CA VAL A 145 11.54 -9.67 -10.65
C VAL A 145 10.61 -10.29 -11.68
N LEU A 146 10.67 -11.60 -11.87
CA LEU A 146 9.77 -12.34 -12.76
C LEU A 146 8.31 -12.20 -12.30
N GLY A 147 8.04 -12.28 -11.01
CA GLY A 147 6.71 -12.02 -10.44
C GLY A 147 6.20 -10.60 -10.75
N ALA A 148 7.04 -9.58 -10.56
CA ALA A 148 6.71 -8.19 -10.86
C ALA A 148 6.43 -7.97 -12.36
N VAL A 149 7.25 -8.54 -13.25
CA VAL A 149 7.06 -8.47 -14.71
C VAL A 149 5.75 -9.16 -15.12
N ILE A 150 5.46 -10.34 -14.58
CA ILE A 150 4.19 -11.05 -14.85
C ILE A 150 3.01 -10.21 -14.39
N TYR A 151 3.07 -9.62 -13.20
CA TYR A 151 1.98 -8.78 -12.69
C TYR A 151 1.76 -7.54 -13.56
N LEU A 152 2.83 -6.86 -13.99
CA LEU A 152 2.75 -5.74 -14.92
C LEU A 152 2.17 -6.16 -16.27
N PHE A 153 2.57 -7.30 -16.81
CA PHE A 153 1.98 -7.82 -18.05
C PHE A 153 0.47 -8.10 -17.90
N LEU A 154 0.05 -8.67 -16.76
CA LEU A 154 -1.37 -8.87 -16.47
C LEU A 154 -2.13 -7.54 -16.36
N ALA A 155 -1.53 -6.53 -15.75
CA ALA A 155 -2.09 -5.19 -15.65
C ALA A 155 -2.19 -4.51 -17.04
N MET A 156 -1.17 -4.64 -17.88
CA MET A 156 -1.18 -4.14 -19.26
C MET A 156 -2.28 -4.81 -20.08
N LYS A 157 -2.47 -6.13 -19.92
CA LYS A 157 -3.57 -6.85 -20.57
C LYS A 157 -4.94 -6.40 -20.08
N GLU A 158 -5.07 -6.08 -18.79
CA GLU A 158 -6.28 -5.51 -18.20
C GLU A 158 -6.58 -4.13 -18.78
N ILE A 159 -5.56 -3.26 -18.89
CA ILE A 159 -5.67 -1.93 -19.52
C ILE A 159 -6.12 -2.04 -20.99
N TYR A 160 -5.52 -2.97 -21.75
CA TYR A 160 -5.87 -3.17 -23.15
C TYR A 160 -7.33 -3.62 -23.34
N HIS A 161 -7.82 -4.53 -22.49
CA HIS A 161 -9.16 -5.08 -22.62
C HIS A 161 -10.26 -4.18 -22.04
N GLN A 162 -9.99 -3.48 -20.94
CA GLN A 162 -10.97 -2.66 -20.22
C GLN A 162 -11.00 -1.21 -20.70
N GLY A 163 -9.93 -0.73 -21.35
CA GLY A 163 -9.75 0.66 -21.73
C GLY A 163 -9.13 1.51 -20.61
N PHE A 164 -8.33 2.51 -21.01
CA PHE A 164 -7.50 3.30 -20.09
C PHE A 164 -8.31 4.10 -19.06
N ASN A 165 -9.38 4.78 -19.49
CA ASN A 165 -10.17 5.64 -18.61
C ASN A 165 -10.89 4.84 -17.51
N ILE A 166 -11.51 3.72 -17.86
CA ILE A 166 -12.22 2.85 -16.91
C ILE A 166 -11.23 2.23 -15.93
N PHE A 167 -10.04 1.82 -16.41
CA PHE A 167 -8.98 1.32 -15.55
C PHE A 167 -8.52 2.36 -14.52
N PHE A 168 -8.29 3.61 -14.93
CA PHE A 168 -7.87 4.67 -14.02
C PHE A 168 -8.93 4.99 -12.95
N THR A 169 -10.20 5.07 -13.34
CA THR A 169 -11.31 5.24 -12.39
C THR A 169 -11.38 4.09 -11.39
N THR A 170 -11.22 2.85 -11.85
CA THR A 170 -11.17 1.65 -10.99
C THR A 170 -9.97 1.70 -10.04
N LEU A 171 -8.83 2.18 -10.52
CA LEU A 171 -7.59 2.30 -9.74
C LEU A 171 -7.72 3.34 -8.63
N MET A 172 -8.37 4.47 -8.90
CA MET A 172 -8.66 5.51 -7.92
C MET A 172 -9.65 5.02 -6.84
N GLY A 173 -10.60 4.15 -7.21
CA GLY A 173 -11.51 3.50 -6.26
C GLY A 173 -10.86 2.40 -5.40
N ALA A 174 -9.70 1.88 -5.81
CA ALA A 174 -8.97 0.81 -5.13
C ALA A 174 -7.48 1.18 -4.95
N PRO A 175 -7.14 2.10 -4.03
CA PRO A 175 -5.79 2.67 -3.91
C PRO A 175 -4.73 1.61 -3.60
N ALA A 176 -5.09 0.54 -2.88
CA ALA A 176 -4.18 -0.57 -2.61
C ALA A 176 -3.69 -1.28 -3.90
N LYS A 177 -4.50 -1.37 -4.96
CA LYS A 177 -4.08 -1.92 -6.25
C LYS A 177 -3.06 -1.00 -6.94
N ALA A 178 -3.20 0.32 -6.75
CA ALA A 178 -2.24 1.31 -7.24
C ALA A 178 -0.89 1.20 -6.51
N LEU A 179 -0.92 1.01 -5.19
CA LEU A 179 0.29 0.79 -4.39
C LEU A 179 1.05 -0.47 -4.82
N LEU A 180 0.35 -1.55 -5.17
CA LEU A 180 1.00 -2.76 -5.71
C LEU A 180 1.61 -2.53 -7.11
N LEU A 181 0.97 -1.74 -7.97
CA LEU A 181 1.57 -1.38 -9.26
C LEU A 181 2.82 -0.53 -9.06
N LEU A 182 2.77 0.43 -8.13
CA LEU A 182 3.91 1.24 -7.76
C LEU A 182 5.06 0.38 -7.19
N SER A 183 4.76 -0.62 -6.35
CA SER A 183 5.79 -1.51 -5.83
C SER A 183 6.45 -2.34 -6.92
N CYS A 184 5.70 -2.80 -7.93
CA CYS A 184 6.28 -3.50 -9.08
C CYS A 184 7.24 -2.60 -9.87
N LEU A 185 6.95 -1.29 -9.99
CA LEU A 185 7.85 -0.33 -10.62
C LEU A 185 9.13 -0.14 -9.80
N PHE A 186 9.03 -0.08 -8.46
CA PHE A 186 10.21 -0.01 -7.59
C PHE A 186 11.06 -1.28 -7.64
N VAL A 187 10.45 -2.47 -7.78
CA VAL A 187 11.18 -3.72 -8.03
C VAL A 187 11.95 -3.66 -9.36
N LEU A 188 11.35 -3.10 -10.41
CA LEU A 188 12.05 -2.94 -11.68
C LEU A 188 13.18 -1.90 -11.60
N SER A 189 13.04 -0.83 -10.81
CA SER A 189 14.11 0.14 -10.60
C SER A 189 15.30 -0.42 -9.81
N MET A 190 15.18 -1.58 -9.14
CA MET A 190 16.33 -2.26 -8.54
C MET A 190 17.32 -2.79 -9.59
N LEU A 191 16.85 -3.20 -10.78
CA LEU A 191 17.73 -3.70 -11.85
C LEU A 191 18.79 -2.68 -12.31
N PRO A 192 18.44 -1.41 -12.63
CA PRO A 192 19.45 -0.42 -12.97
C PRO A 192 20.32 -0.06 -11.76
N GLY A 193 19.79 -0.10 -10.53
CA GLY A 193 20.59 0.06 -9.31
C GLY A 193 21.71 -0.97 -9.20
N ARG A 194 21.42 -2.23 -9.55
CA ARG A 194 22.42 -3.31 -9.62
C ARG A 194 23.42 -3.14 -10.74
N ALA A 195 22.98 -2.70 -11.92
CA ALA A 195 23.86 -2.45 -13.06
C ALA A 195 24.89 -1.34 -12.78
N LEU A 196 24.53 -0.38 -11.92
CA LEU A 196 25.38 0.73 -11.49
C LEU A 196 26.16 0.44 -10.19
N CYS A 197 26.01 -0.75 -9.61
CA CYS A 197 26.58 -1.15 -8.31
C CYS A 197 26.31 -0.16 -7.17
N ALA A 198 25.11 0.43 -7.17
CA ALA A 198 24.64 1.36 -6.14
C ALA A 198 23.79 0.62 -5.10
N HIS A 199 24.45 0.01 -4.10
CA HIS A 199 23.79 -0.79 -3.06
C HIS A 199 22.82 0.01 -2.19
N GLU A 200 23.17 1.25 -1.80
CA GLU A 200 22.30 2.13 -0.99
C GLU A 200 20.99 2.45 -1.71
N TYR A 201 21.05 2.70 -3.02
CA TYR A 201 19.86 2.96 -3.84
C TYR A 201 18.94 1.74 -3.92
N GLU A 202 19.51 0.54 -4.09
CA GLU A 202 18.75 -0.71 -4.08
C GLU A 202 18.06 -0.96 -2.74
N ASP A 203 18.72 -0.64 -1.62
CA ASP A 203 18.16 -0.76 -0.28
C ASP A 203 16.94 0.15 -0.09
N VAL A 204 17.07 1.42 -0.46
CA VAL A 204 15.98 2.40 -0.37
C VAL A 204 14.79 1.98 -1.23
N MET A 205 15.03 1.63 -2.50
CA MET A 205 13.96 1.16 -3.39
C MET A 205 13.34 -0.15 -2.90
N GLY A 206 14.14 -1.02 -2.28
CA GLY A 206 13.74 -2.26 -1.61
C GLY A 206 12.70 -2.04 -0.53
N VAL A 207 13.04 -1.18 0.43
CA VAL A 207 12.17 -0.85 1.56
C VAL A 207 10.88 -0.20 1.07
N LEU A 208 10.96 0.73 0.12
CA LEU A 208 9.79 1.37 -0.47
C LEU A 208 8.87 0.36 -1.17
N ALA A 209 9.43 -0.60 -1.91
CA ALA A 209 8.65 -1.63 -2.59
C ALA A 209 7.90 -2.55 -1.61
N ILE A 210 8.53 -2.97 -0.51
CA ILE A 210 7.87 -3.80 0.52
C ILE A 210 6.76 -3.01 1.21
N LEU A 211 7.03 -1.76 1.59
CA LEU A 211 6.06 -0.87 2.24
C LEU A 211 4.81 -0.68 1.37
N CYS A 212 4.99 -0.48 0.06
CA CYS A 212 3.87 -0.33 -0.87
C CYS A 212 3.12 -1.65 -1.15
N THR A 213 3.76 -2.81 -0.96
CA THR A 213 3.14 -4.12 -1.22
C THR A 213 2.21 -4.55 -0.09
N ALA A 214 2.55 -4.26 1.17
CA ALA A 214 1.78 -4.71 2.34
C ALA A 214 0.31 -4.23 2.37
N PRO A 215 -0.02 -2.95 2.05
CA PRO A 215 -1.40 -2.48 1.99
C PRO A 215 -2.30 -3.25 1.01
N TYR A 216 -1.73 -3.97 0.03
CA TYR A 216 -2.52 -4.79 -0.89
C TYR A 216 -3.21 -5.98 -0.20
N PHE A 217 -2.73 -6.43 0.96
CA PHE A 217 -3.47 -7.40 1.78
C PHE A 217 -4.86 -6.89 2.17
N LEU A 218 -4.98 -5.60 2.51
CA LEU A 218 -6.25 -5.00 2.91
C LEU A 218 -7.28 -5.06 1.77
N PHE A 219 -6.83 -4.99 0.51
CA PHE A 219 -7.71 -5.14 -0.66
C PHE A 219 -8.40 -6.50 -0.69
N PHE A 220 -7.67 -7.60 -0.41
CA PHE A 220 -8.27 -8.92 -0.32
C PHE A 220 -9.08 -9.12 0.96
N CYS A 221 -8.64 -8.52 2.08
CA CYS A 221 -9.39 -8.58 3.34
C CYS A 221 -10.80 -7.99 3.22
N ARG A 222 -11.00 -7.01 2.33
CA ARG A 222 -12.32 -6.45 2.00
C ARG A 222 -13.33 -7.50 1.53
N GLY A 223 -12.87 -8.59 0.91
CA GLY A 223 -13.74 -9.65 0.38
C GLY A 223 -14.29 -10.63 1.43
N PHE A 224 -13.81 -10.59 2.68
CA PHE A 224 -14.30 -11.47 3.75
C PHE A 224 -15.40 -10.81 4.56
N ARG A 225 -16.47 -11.56 4.87
CA ARG A 225 -17.66 -11.04 5.58
C ARG A 225 -17.36 -10.43 6.94
N ILE A 226 -16.39 -10.96 7.68
CA ILE A 226 -16.04 -10.50 9.04
C ILE A 226 -15.05 -9.32 8.97
N VAL A 227 -14.00 -9.43 8.15
CA VAL A 227 -12.91 -8.43 8.09
C VAL A 227 -13.26 -7.22 7.21
N GLY A 228 -14.15 -7.40 6.24
CA GLY A 228 -14.49 -6.39 5.24
C GLY A 228 -14.98 -5.06 5.81
N PRO A 229 -15.95 -5.03 6.74
CA PRO A 229 -16.42 -3.78 7.35
C PRO A 229 -15.31 -3.02 8.08
N PHE A 230 -14.41 -3.72 8.77
CA PHE A 230 -13.26 -3.09 9.46
C PHE A 230 -12.32 -2.40 8.46
N VAL A 231 -12.02 -3.07 7.34
CA VAL A 231 -11.17 -2.50 6.29
C VAL A 231 -11.81 -1.24 5.70
N VAL A 232 -13.12 -1.26 5.42
CA VAL A 232 -13.84 -0.08 4.90
C VAL A 232 -13.82 1.06 5.92
N MET A 233 -13.95 0.76 7.21
CA MET A 233 -13.84 1.76 8.28
C MET A 233 -12.46 2.42 8.29
N ILE A 234 -11.37 1.65 8.18
CA ILE A 234 -10.00 2.17 8.08
C ILE A 234 -9.85 3.11 6.87
N TYR A 235 -10.33 2.71 5.69
CA TYR A 235 -10.28 3.57 4.50
C TYR A 235 -11.03 4.89 4.69
N LYS A 236 -12.18 4.86 5.36
CA LYS A 236 -12.95 6.08 5.68
C LYS A 236 -12.22 6.97 6.68
N MET A 237 -11.63 6.40 7.72
CA MET A 237 -10.83 7.15 8.72
C MET A 237 -9.62 7.82 8.06
N ILE A 238 -8.91 7.12 7.16
CA ILE A 238 -7.73 7.67 6.47
C ILE A 238 -8.12 8.82 5.52
N LYS A 239 -9.15 8.63 4.67
CA LYS A 239 -9.56 9.63 3.67
C LYS A 239 -10.24 10.85 4.30
N GLY A 240 -11.03 10.64 5.35
CA GLY A 240 -11.84 11.69 5.98
C GLY A 240 -11.08 12.47 7.05
N ASP A 241 -10.66 11.77 8.10
CA ASP A 241 -10.25 12.41 9.36
C ASP A 241 -8.73 12.59 9.43
N LEU A 242 -7.98 11.55 9.07
CA LEU A 242 -6.52 11.55 9.18
C LEU A 242 -5.88 12.60 8.26
N LEU A 243 -6.33 12.73 7.01
CA LEU A 243 -5.75 13.70 6.07
C LEU A 243 -5.96 15.14 6.55
N ARG A 244 -7.15 15.47 7.06
CA ARG A 244 -7.45 16.81 7.60
C ARG A 244 -6.61 17.11 8.84
N PHE A 245 -6.52 16.15 9.76
CA PHE A 245 -5.68 16.26 10.94
C PHE A 245 -4.20 16.43 10.56
N PHE A 246 -3.71 15.63 9.61
CA PHE A 246 -2.32 15.65 9.16
C PHE A 246 -1.92 16.99 8.54
N ILE A 247 -2.80 17.63 7.76
CA ILE A 247 -2.53 18.96 7.19
C ILE A 247 -2.34 20.00 8.31
N ILE A 248 -3.24 20.05 9.29
CA ILE A 248 -3.15 21.00 10.41
C ILE A 248 -1.90 20.71 11.23
N TYR A 249 -1.64 19.44 11.53
CA TYR A 249 -0.48 18.97 12.27
C TYR A 249 0.84 19.33 11.55
N ALA A 250 0.95 19.15 10.24
CA ALA A 250 2.14 19.48 9.46
C ALA A 250 2.49 20.98 9.52
N VAL A 251 1.49 21.87 9.49
CA VAL A 251 1.70 23.32 9.65
C VAL A 251 2.30 23.64 11.02
N PHE A 252 1.79 23.01 12.08
CA PHE A 252 2.35 23.19 13.43
C PHE A 252 3.77 22.64 13.54
N VAL A 253 4.03 21.43 13.07
CA VAL A 253 5.36 20.81 13.12
C VAL A 253 6.40 21.67 12.40
N ILE A 254 6.09 22.16 11.20
CA ILE A 254 6.99 23.03 10.43
C ILE A 254 7.19 24.37 11.16
N GLY A 255 6.13 24.97 11.72
CA GLY A 255 6.23 26.23 12.46
C GLY A 255 7.11 26.12 13.71
N PHE A 256 6.87 25.10 14.54
CA PHE A 256 7.64 24.87 15.76
C PHE A 256 9.07 24.40 15.47
N SER A 257 9.31 23.67 14.36
CA SER A 257 10.67 23.27 13.97
C SER A 257 11.55 24.46 13.65
N GLN A 258 11.03 25.49 13.00
CA GLN A 258 11.80 26.70 12.72
C GLN A 258 12.10 27.51 13.98
N ALA A 259 11.14 27.59 14.91
CA ALA A 259 11.37 28.23 16.20
C ALA A 259 12.51 27.54 16.98
N MET A 260 12.51 26.21 16.96
CA MET A 260 13.49 25.39 17.66
C MET A 260 14.87 25.39 16.99
N PHE A 261 14.92 25.40 15.66
CA PHE A 261 16.15 25.66 14.90
C PHE A 261 16.82 26.99 15.31
N ILE A 262 16.03 28.04 15.58
CA ILE A 262 16.57 29.34 16.05
C ILE A 262 17.08 29.25 17.49
N VAL A 263 16.37 28.56 18.39
CA VAL A 263 16.76 28.42 19.81
C VAL A 263 18.06 27.63 19.96
N PHE A 264 18.25 26.59 19.15
CA PHE A 264 19.44 25.74 19.15
C PHE A 264 20.58 26.26 18.26
N LYS A 265 20.42 27.44 17.67
CA LYS A 265 21.42 28.05 16.80
C LYS A 265 22.72 28.31 17.57
N GLY A 266 23.80 27.64 17.16
CA GLY A 266 25.11 27.74 17.80
C GLY A 266 25.41 26.64 18.82
N VAL A 267 24.50 25.67 19.01
CA VAL A 267 24.75 24.44 19.76
C VAL A 267 25.12 23.33 18.77
N SER A 268 26.42 23.05 18.65
CA SER A 268 26.96 22.03 17.75
C SER A 268 26.60 20.62 18.22
N GLY A 269 26.15 19.75 17.30
CA GLY A 269 25.79 18.36 17.61
C GLY A 269 24.39 18.19 18.18
N SER A 270 23.57 19.24 18.16
CA SER A 270 22.16 19.15 18.53
C SER A 270 21.32 18.65 17.34
N PRO A 271 20.25 17.87 17.57
CA PRO A 271 19.35 17.37 16.52
C PRO A 271 18.49 18.47 15.87
N PHE A 272 18.73 19.73 16.24
CA PHE A 272 18.11 20.94 15.72
C PHE A 272 19.12 21.85 14.99
N GLU A 273 20.32 21.36 14.68
CA GLU A 273 21.38 22.14 14.02
C GLU A 273 21.04 22.47 12.55
N HIS A 274 20.37 21.57 11.85
CA HIS A 274 19.93 21.77 10.47
C HIS A 274 18.40 21.89 10.37
N ALA A 275 17.92 22.72 9.43
CA ALA A 275 16.49 23.01 9.30
C ALA A 275 15.66 21.76 8.93
N THR A 276 16.23 20.84 8.15
CA THR A 276 15.59 19.57 7.76
C THR A 276 15.56 18.57 8.90
N GLU A 277 16.65 18.45 9.65
CA GLU A 277 16.75 17.59 10.83
C GLU A 277 15.81 18.08 11.94
N SER A 278 15.71 19.40 12.12
CA SER A 278 14.78 20.01 13.08
C SER A 278 13.32 19.61 12.86
N ILE A 279 12.89 19.43 11.62
CA ILE A 279 11.52 18.98 11.30
C ILE A 279 11.31 17.54 11.76
N MET A 280 12.28 16.66 11.49
CA MET A 280 12.23 15.26 11.91
C MET A 280 12.26 15.14 13.44
N SER A 281 13.15 15.88 14.10
CA SER A 281 13.27 15.92 15.56
C SER A 281 12.00 16.46 16.22
N MET A 282 11.36 17.49 15.66
CA MET A 282 10.05 17.97 16.12
C MET A 282 8.95 16.93 15.97
N PHE A 283 8.93 16.23 14.84
CA PHE A 283 7.96 15.16 14.60
C PHE A 283 8.12 14.05 15.65
N ILE A 284 9.34 13.57 15.87
CA ILE A 284 9.66 12.54 16.88
C ILE A 284 9.25 12.99 18.28
N MET A 285 9.59 14.23 18.64
CA MET A 285 9.23 14.81 19.94
C MET A 285 7.70 14.88 20.14
N SER A 286 6.94 15.23 19.10
CA SER A 286 5.47 15.26 19.17
C SER A 286 4.81 13.88 19.31
N LEU A 287 5.52 12.81 18.95
CA LEU A 287 5.09 11.42 19.17
C LEU A 287 5.37 10.91 20.60
N GLY A 288 5.94 11.75 21.47
CA GLY A 288 6.18 11.45 22.87
C GLY A 288 7.58 10.90 23.18
N GLN A 289 8.48 10.83 22.20
CA GLN A 289 9.88 10.46 22.42
C GLN A 289 10.70 11.68 22.89
N PHE A 290 10.32 12.26 24.03
CA PHE A 290 10.93 13.49 24.55
C PHE A 290 12.18 13.24 25.41
N ALA A 291 12.28 12.07 26.04
CA ALA A 291 13.34 11.77 27.00
C ALA A 291 14.74 11.88 26.40
N ASP A 292 14.90 11.48 25.14
CA ASP A 292 16.21 11.47 24.45
C ASP A 292 16.70 12.89 24.09
N PHE A 293 15.79 13.87 24.04
CA PHE A 293 16.13 15.26 23.68
C PHE A 293 16.25 16.18 24.90
N TYR A 294 15.90 15.72 26.10
CA TYR A 294 15.82 16.58 27.29
C TYR A 294 17.16 17.21 27.67
N ASP A 295 18.23 16.43 27.58
CA ASP A 295 19.57 16.87 27.94
C ASP A 295 20.10 17.95 26.98
N ASP A 296 19.69 17.89 25.71
CA ASP A 296 20.05 18.88 24.71
C ASP A 296 19.46 20.26 25.04
N PHE A 297 18.25 20.33 25.60
CA PHE A 297 17.64 21.61 26.02
C PHE A 297 18.44 22.33 27.11
N VAL A 298 19.14 21.59 27.97
CA VAL A 298 19.97 22.17 29.05
C VAL A 298 21.25 22.79 28.49
N SER A 299 21.75 22.27 27.36
CA SER A 299 22.96 22.78 26.70
C SER A 299 22.74 24.07 25.90
N THR A 300 21.49 24.47 25.69
CA THR A 300 21.16 25.70 24.94
C THR A 300 21.48 26.98 25.72
N GLY A 301 21.81 28.06 25.01
CA GLY A 301 22.01 29.39 25.62
C GLY A 301 20.74 30.00 26.21
N HIS A 302 19.56 29.46 25.86
CA HIS A 302 18.25 29.92 26.32
C HIS A 302 17.35 28.74 26.76
N PRO A 303 17.70 28.05 27.87
CA PRO A 303 17.03 26.82 28.29
C PRO A 303 15.57 27.06 28.72
N THR A 304 15.24 28.27 29.17
CA THR A 304 13.87 28.67 29.53
C THR A 304 12.99 28.86 28.30
N MET A 305 13.50 29.44 27.21
CA MET A 305 12.74 29.61 25.97
C MET A 305 12.51 28.28 25.26
N GLY A 306 13.51 27.40 25.21
CA GLY A 306 13.36 26.05 24.65
C GLY A 306 12.28 25.23 25.38
N LYS A 307 12.21 25.34 26.72
CA LYS A 307 11.18 24.65 27.53
C LYS A 307 9.77 25.23 27.35
N VAL A 308 9.63 26.53 27.08
CA VAL A 308 8.32 27.18 26.86
C VAL A 308 7.79 26.94 25.45
N ILE A 309 8.67 26.83 24.46
CA ILE A 309 8.30 26.60 23.05
C ILE A 309 7.83 25.16 22.81
N LEU A 310 8.05 24.24 23.76
CA LEU A 310 7.58 22.86 23.69
C LEU A 310 6.05 22.83 23.49
N PRO A 311 5.57 22.38 22.32
CA PRO A 311 4.14 22.44 21.98
C PRO A 311 3.31 21.41 22.74
N PHE A 312 3.95 20.42 23.37
CA PHE A 312 3.30 19.34 24.12
C PHE A 312 3.93 19.26 25.51
N GLY A 313 3.51 20.16 26.39
CA GLY A 313 3.91 20.14 27.80
C GLY A 313 3.36 18.89 28.49
N CYS A 314 4.24 18.17 29.21
CA CYS A 314 3.85 17.46 30.42
C CYS A 314 3.93 18.44 31.59
#